data_AF-A0A3E2CRP6-F1
#
_entry.id   AF-A0A3E2CRP6-F1
#
_cell.length_a   1.000
_cell.length_b   1.000
_cell.length_c   1.000
_cell.angle_alpha   90.00
_cell.angle_beta   90.00
_cell.angle_gamma   90.00
#
_symmetry.space_group_name_H-M   'P 1'
#
loop_
_entity.id
_entity.type
_entity.pdbx_description
1 polymer ?
#
loop_
_entity_poly.entity_id
_entity_poly.type
_entity_poly.pdbx_seq_one_letter_code
_entity_poly.pdbx_strand_id
1 'polypeptide(L)'
;MNKMRNTNVDIHRVNSKNRGVLRNNIVTLIACVVSTVMVTGLSACDGQVPKPAEARSNQELPNVTMLQEKDIRLGLLRTLEKANDEKDVDSLSQAVSGPALDIRTSELTIANKTGNLDPKTTIPREAAQTIVPTNSGWPRDLMTITTTTKDQQSKRLLVLRQQRARSNYKLWAVARLFPGVHLPKFAVPSIGSSMGKSNDTGLVMTPDEAVAAYADVLQNGENSKYAKHFADDYLRKKLVELSKAVQAGMERNKGSQEQIFTPNLKQISIMRSSDGSDLVVARIDSVWTRKAGEGRESRPASDEEKALFGDGKAKGTMRVTYVNVIALVVPPASSHMKIIPVGAERQPIKVEAL
;
A
#
# COMPACT_ATOMS: atom_id res chain seq x y z
N MET A 1 -48.99 -10.40 -40.21
CA MET A 1 -48.66 -10.19 -41.65
C MET A 1 -47.78 -8.95 -41.82
N ASN A 2 -47.09 -8.84 -42.97
CA ASN A 2 -46.46 -7.64 -43.58
C ASN A 2 -45.34 -6.85 -42.86
N LYS A 3 -44.17 -7.50 -42.75
CA LYS A 3 -42.95 -7.24 -43.56
C LYS A 3 -42.92 -5.99 -44.49
N MET A 4 -41.87 -5.16 -44.40
CA MET A 4 -40.94 -4.62 -45.45
C MET A 4 -40.26 -3.31 -44.94
N ARG A 5 -38.91 -3.15 -44.89
CA ARG A 5 -37.90 -2.98 -45.98
C ARG A 5 -38.19 -1.70 -46.82
N ASN A 6 -37.28 -0.77 -47.14
CA ASN A 6 -35.83 -0.91 -47.40
C ASN A 6 -35.13 0.46 -47.74
N THR A 7 -33.78 0.49 -47.65
CA THR A 7 -32.79 1.19 -48.53
C THR A 7 -32.67 2.72 -48.72
N ASN A 8 -31.52 3.26 -48.25
CA ASN A 8 -30.34 3.74 -49.02
C ASN A 8 -30.33 5.00 -49.95
N VAL A 9 -29.31 5.85 -49.69
CA VAL A 9 -28.18 6.26 -50.58
C VAL A 9 -28.18 7.59 -51.37
N ASP A 10 -27.12 8.36 -51.05
CA ASP A 10 -26.23 9.25 -51.82
C ASP A 10 -26.64 10.50 -52.64
N ILE A 11 -26.01 11.61 -52.21
CA ILE A 11 -25.10 12.50 -52.96
C ILE A 11 -25.48 12.91 -54.39
N HIS A 12 -25.64 14.22 -54.62
CA HIS A 12 -25.09 14.83 -55.85
C HIS A 12 -24.54 16.25 -55.65
N ARG A 13 -23.70 16.65 -56.61
CA ARG A 13 -22.65 17.68 -56.53
C ARG A 13 -22.94 18.84 -57.50
N VAL A 14 -22.69 20.11 -57.09
CA VAL A 14 -22.21 21.26 -57.93
C VAL A 14 -23.13 21.72 -59.10
N ASN A 15 -23.47 23.01 -59.30
CA ASN A 15 -22.56 24.02 -59.89
C ASN A 15 -23.18 25.45 -60.04
N SER A 16 -22.32 26.41 -60.44
CA SER A 16 -22.62 27.69 -61.16
C SER A 16 -23.11 28.92 -60.37
N LYS A 17 -22.87 30.19 -60.80
CA LYS A 17 -21.69 30.85 -61.44
C LYS A 17 -21.88 32.40 -61.43
N ASN A 18 -20.80 33.16 -61.21
CA ASN A 18 -20.51 34.58 -61.55
C ASN A 18 -21.61 35.65 -61.82
N ARG A 19 -21.46 36.81 -61.15
CA ARG A 19 -21.45 38.23 -61.64
C ARG A 19 -21.40 39.17 -60.40
N GLY A 20 -20.70 40.31 -60.32
CA GLY A 20 -19.65 40.90 -61.16
C GLY A 20 -19.47 42.43 -60.96
N VAL A 21 -18.19 42.87 -60.84
CA VAL A 21 -17.56 44.14 -61.33
C VAL A 21 -17.63 45.50 -60.55
N LEU A 22 -16.50 46.24 -60.63
CA LEU A 22 -16.20 47.69 -60.41
C LEU A 22 -15.99 48.18 -58.94
N ARG A 23 -15.05 49.09 -58.59
CA ARG A 23 -14.04 49.87 -59.36
C ARG A 23 -12.92 50.52 -58.51
N ASN A 24 -11.81 50.91 -59.17
CA ASN A 24 -10.79 51.95 -58.79
C ASN A 24 -9.93 51.64 -57.53
N ASN A 25 -8.67 52.08 -57.30
CA ASN A 25 -7.63 52.87 -58.00
C ASN A 25 -6.29 52.73 -57.17
N ILE A 26 -5.04 53.03 -57.58
CA ILE A 26 -4.37 53.39 -58.86
C ILE A 26 -2.82 53.28 -58.68
N VAL A 27 -2.03 53.37 -59.77
CA VAL A 27 -0.56 53.65 -59.89
C VAL A 27 0.48 52.55 -59.55
N THR A 28 1.24 52.24 -60.61
CA THR A 28 2.48 51.45 -60.69
C THR A 28 3.64 52.39 -61.04
N LEU A 29 4.88 52.11 -60.60
CA LEU A 29 6.11 52.48 -61.34
C LEU A 29 7.25 51.51 -60.92
N ILE A 30 7.78 50.68 -61.83
CA ILE A 30 9.10 50.79 -62.51
C ILE A 30 10.30 50.82 -61.53
N ALA A 31 11.40 50.05 -61.65
CA ALA A 31 11.84 48.80 -62.29
C ALA A 31 13.39 48.88 -62.47
N CYS A 32 14.06 47.75 -62.74
CA CYS A 32 15.45 47.63 -63.23
C CYS A 32 16.61 47.94 -62.25
N VAL A 33 17.80 47.28 -62.30
CA VAL A 33 18.24 45.94 -62.79
C VAL A 33 19.69 45.70 -62.25
N VAL A 34 20.31 44.53 -62.51
CA VAL A 34 21.76 44.18 -62.32
C VAL A 34 22.21 43.46 -61.02
N SER A 35 22.31 42.13 -61.16
CA SER A 35 23.45 41.24 -60.83
C SER A 35 24.06 41.08 -59.42
N THR A 36 23.77 39.92 -58.84
CA THR A 36 24.67 38.93 -58.21
C THR A 36 26.19 39.23 -58.18
N VAL A 37 26.74 39.56 -56.99
CA VAL A 37 28.14 39.28 -56.61
C VAL A 37 28.26 39.00 -55.09
N MET A 38 29.04 37.97 -54.75
CA MET A 38 29.64 37.63 -53.44
C MET A 38 28.77 37.24 -52.23
N VAL A 39 28.97 35.98 -51.82
CA VAL A 39 28.81 35.50 -50.45
C VAL A 39 29.90 36.10 -49.55
N THR A 40 29.52 36.88 -48.54
CA THR A 40 30.06 36.91 -47.16
C THR A 40 29.44 38.09 -46.39
N GLY A 41 28.78 37.82 -45.25
CA GLY A 41 28.04 38.87 -44.53
C GLY A 41 27.22 38.39 -43.33
N LEU A 42 27.65 37.32 -42.64
CA LEU A 42 27.09 36.99 -41.33
C LEU A 42 27.71 37.93 -40.29
N SER A 43 26.99 38.97 -39.85
CA SER A 43 27.22 39.70 -38.58
C SER A 43 26.13 40.75 -38.33
N ALA A 44 25.88 41.04 -37.05
CA ALA A 44 25.08 42.18 -36.54
C ALA A 44 23.55 42.15 -36.71
N CYS A 45 22.91 41.17 -36.05
CA CYS A 45 21.72 41.43 -35.22
C CYS A 45 21.84 40.61 -33.94
N ASP A 46 22.58 41.15 -32.97
CA ASP A 46 22.88 40.49 -31.69
C ASP A 46 21.67 40.57 -30.73
N GLY A 47 20.61 39.86 -31.10
CA GLY A 47 19.48 39.58 -30.22
C GLY A 47 19.88 38.46 -29.27
N GLN A 48 20.35 38.82 -28.07
CA GLN A 48 20.88 37.90 -27.09
C GLN A 48 19.85 36.81 -26.73
N VAL A 49 20.03 35.62 -27.31
CA VAL A 49 19.10 34.49 -27.15
C VAL A 49 19.01 34.15 -25.67
N PRO A 50 17.80 34.05 -25.06
CA PRO A 50 17.69 33.65 -23.67
C PRO A 50 18.41 32.31 -23.48
N LYS A 51 19.50 32.30 -22.70
CA LYS A 51 20.13 31.05 -22.27
C LYS A 51 19.02 30.18 -21.67
N PRO A 52 18.88 28.91 -22.06
CA PRO A 52 18.05 27.98 -21.33
C PRO A 52 18.49 28.07 -19.86
N ALA A 53 17.56 28.38 -18.96
CA ALA A 53 17.85 28.31 -17.55
C ALA A 53 18.37 26.89 -17.29
N GLU A 54 19.53 26.77 -16.65
CA GLU A 54 20.06 25.47 -16.24
C GLU A 54 18.92 24.72 -15.55
N ALA A 55 18.70 23.47 -15.98
CA ALA A 55 17.64 22.66 -15.43
C ALA A 55 17.91 22.55 -13.92
N ARG A 56 17.16 23.33 -13.13
CA ARG A 56 17.24 23.28 -11.67
C ARG A 56 17.14 21.82 -11.29
N SER A 57 18.11 21.35 -10.50
CA SER A 57 18.04 20.01 -9.92
C SER A 57 16.62 19.80 -9.42
N ASN A 58 15.93 18.82 -10.01
CA ASN A 58 14.52 18.58 -9.75
C ASN A 58 14.44 17.81 -8.43
N GLN A 59 14.92 18.44 -7.36
CA GLN A 59 14.94 17.90 -6.00
C GLN A 59 13.48 17.71 -5.59
N GLU A 60 13.03 16.46 -5.59
CA GLU A 60 11.67 16.13 -5.22
C GLU A 60 11.42 16.63 -3.79
N LEU A 61 10.46 17.55 -3.64
CA LEU A 61 10.11 18.13 -2.35
C LEU A 61 9.13 17.22 -1.59
N PRO A 62 9.13 17.27 -0.23
CA PRO A 62 8.14 16.59 0.58
C PRO A 62 6.71 16.83 0.09
N ASN A 63 5.95 15.75 -0.13
CA ASN A 63 4.63 15.85 -0.74
C ASN A 63 3.55 16.47 0.16
N VAL A 64 3.81 16.55 1.47
CA VAL A 64 3.00 17.24 2.47
C VAL A 64 3.90 17.94 3.49
N THR A 65 3.42 19.04 4.08
CA THR A 65 4.05 19.66 5.25
C THR A 65 3.73 18.88 6.53
N MET A 66 4.50 19.10 7.60
CA MET A 66 4.21 18.51 8.92
C MET A 66 2.85 18.93 9.50
N LEU A 67 2.36 20.13 9.17
CA LEU A 67 1.02 20.56 9.59
C LEU A 67 -0.06 19.76 8.85
N GLN A 68 0.08 19.61 7.53
CA GLN A 68 -0.80 18.79 6.71
C GLN A 68 -0.77 17.31 7.14
N GLU A 69 0.40 16.74 7.48
CA GLU A 69 0.45 15.38 8.05
C GLU A 69 -0.40 15.27 9.31
N LYS A 70 -0.24 16.21 10.24
CA LYS A 70 -0.95 16.21 11.51
C LYS A 70 -2.46 16.30 11.29
N ASP A 71 -2.89 17.16 10.38
CA ASP A 71 -4.30 17.34 10.05
C ASP A 71 -4.89 16.10 9.35
N ILE A 72 -4.18 15.52 8.38
CA ILE A 72 -4.54 14.26 7.72
C ILE A 72 -4.69 13.14 8.76
N ARG A 73 -3.66 12.91 9.56
CA ARG A 73 -3.59 11.81 10.53
C ARG A 73 -4.64 11.95 11.62
N LEU A 74 -4.78 13.13 12.23
CA LEU A 74 -5.80 13.37 13.26
C LEU A 74 -7.22 13.38 12.67
N GLY A 75 -7.40 13.79 11.40
CA GLY A 75 -8.66 13.66 10.69
C GLY A 75 -9.09 12.20 10.53
N LEU A 76 -8.20 11.35 10.02
CA LEU A 76 -8.44 9.92 9.86
C LEU A 76 -8.68 9.21 11.19
N LEU A 77 -7.90 9.54 12.23
CA LEU A 77 -8.10 8.98 13.55
C LEU A 77 -9.45 9.38 14.15
N ARG A 78 -9.93 10.62 13.99
CA ARG A 78 -11.29 11.00 14.46
C ARG A 78 -12.40 10.19 13.78
N THR A 79 -12.32 9.98 12.47
CA THR A 79 -13.31 9.14 11.75
C THR A 79 -13.24 7.69 12.22
N LEU A 80 -12.04 7.16 12.45
CA LEU A 80 -11.85 5.79 12.94
C LEU A 80 -12.31 5.62 14.39
N GLU A 81 -12.03 6.58 15.26
CA GLU A 81 -12.51 6.62 16.65
C GLU A 81 -14.04 6.64 16.68
N LYS A 82 -14.69 7.46 15.84
CA LYS A 82 -16.16 7.46 15.71
C LYS A 82 -16.70 6.09 15.28
N ALA A 83 -16.11 5.49 14.25
CA ALA A 83 -16.48 4.16 13.78
C ALA A 83 -16.27 3.08 14.87
N ASN A 84 -15.27 3.23 15.73
CA ASN A 84 -15.03 2.34 16.86
C ASN A 84 -16.09 2.47 17.95
N ASP A 85 -16.45 3.71 18.34
CA ASP A 85 -17.43 4.01 19.37
C ASP A 85 -18.83 3.54 18.96
N GLU A 86 -19.22 3.83 17.71
CA GLU A 86 -20.49 3.42 17.09
C GLU A 86 -20.49 1.95 16.63
N LYS A 87 -19.31 1.31 16.61
CA LYS A 87 -19.04 -0.02 16.01
C LYS A 87 -19.49 -0.12 14.54
N ASP A 88 -19.47 1.00 13.82
CA ASP A 88 -19.93 1.13 12.44
C ASP A 88 -18.86 0.67 11.44
N VAL A 89 -19.15 -0.44 10.75
CA VAL A 89 -18.30 -0.99 9.70
C VAL A 89 -18.38 -0.16 8.41
N ASP A 90 -19.52 0.44 8.10
CA ASP A 90 -19.77 1.04 6.78
C ASP A 90 -19.00 2.36 6.60
N SER A 91 -18.89 3.17 7.67
CA SER A 91 -18.08 4.39 7.65
C SER A 91 -16.56 4.16 7.61
N LEU A 92 -16.05 2.95 7.94
CA LEU A 92 -14.62 2.64 7.85
C LEU A 92 -14.04 2.98 6.48
N SER A 93 -14.81 2.71 5.42
CA SER A 93 -14.42 2.95 4.03
C SER A 93 -14.08 4.42 3.73
N GLN A 94 -14.51 5.38 4.56
CA GLN A 94 -14.20 6.80 4.41
C GLN A 94 -12.75 7.13 4.80
N ALA A 95 -12.21 6.47 5.83
CA ALA A 95 -10.89 6.74 6.39
C ALA A 95 -9.87 5.60 6.21
N VAL A 96 -10.33 4.39 5.89
CA VAL A 96 -9.50 3.17 5.85
C VAL A 96 -9.60 2.52 4.46
N SER A 97 -8.53 1.85 4.04
CA SER A 97 -8.45 1.11 2.77
C SER A 97 -7.46 -0.05 2.86
N GLY A 98 -7.38 -0.89 1.82
CA GLY A 98 -6.37 -1.95 1.72
C GLY A 98 -6.41 -2.94 2.90
N PRO A 99 -5.26 -3.51 3.31
CA PRO A 99 -5.19 -4.47 4.41
C PRO A 99 -5.81 -3.97 5.72
N ALA A 100 -5.67 -2.67 6.04
CA ALA A 100 -6.29 -2.10 7.23
C ALA A 100 -7.82 -2.16 7.18
N LEU A 101 -8.46 -2.05 6.01
CA LEU A 101 -9.92 -2.09 5.91
C LEU A 101 -10.47 -3.47 6.30
N ASP A 102 -9.86 -4.55 5.78
CA ASP A 102 -10.23 -5.93 6.13
C ASP A 102 -10.05 -6.19 7.64
N ILE A 103 -8.94 -5.71 8.22
CA ILE A 103 -8.63 -5.82 9.64
C ILE A 103 -9.66 -5.07 10.49
N ARG A 104 -9.88 -3.77 10.24
CA ARG A 104 -10.85 -2.95 10.98
C ARG A 104 -12.28 -3.50 10.86
N THR A 105 -12.66 -3.98 9.68
CA THR A 105 -13.96 -4.61 9.43
C THR A 105 -14.17 -5.81 10.34
N SER A 106 -13.18 -6.70 10.44
CA SER A 106 -13.24 -7.83 11.36
C SER A 106 -13.29 -7.38 12.82
N GLU A 107 -12.44 -6.46 13.24
CA GLU A 107 -12.38 -5.99 14.63
C GLU A 107 -13.70 -5.36 15.09
N LEU A 108 -14.37 -4.56 14.25
CA LEU A 108 -15.70 -4.02 14.56
C LEU A 108 -16.81 -5.08 14.46
N THR A 109 -16.70 -6.04 13.54
CA THR A 109 -17.64 -7.18 13.48
C THR A 109 -17.58 -8.01 14.76
N ILE A 110 -16.38 -8.29 15.28
CA ILE A 110 -16.17 -8.96 16.57
C ILE A 110 -16.72 -8.10 17.71
N ALA A 111 -16.39 -6.80 17.75
CA ALA A 111 -16.86 -5.90 18.81
C ALA A 111 -18.40 -5.78 18.86
N ASN A 112 -19.08 -5.88 17.72
CA ASN A 112 -20.55 -5.94 17.65
C ASN A 112 -21.14 -7.23 18.25
N LYS A 113 -20.38 -8.33 18.27
CA LYS A 113 -20.80 -9.62 18.84
C LYS A 113 -20.37 -9.80 20.30
N THR A 114 -19.21 -9.28 20.70
CA THR A 114 -18.66 -9.39 22.06
C THR A 114 -18.99 -8.20 22.96
N GLY A 115 -19.55 -7.12 22.40
CA GLY A 115 -19.76 -5.83 23.05
C GLY A 115 -18.50 -4.96 23.18
N ASN A 116 -17.31 -5.55 23.08
CA ASN A 116 -16.02 -4.93 23.40
C ASN A 116 -15.08 -4.90 22.20
N LEU A 117 -14.49 -3.74 21.95
CA LEU A 117 -13.38 -3.61 21.01
C LEU A 117 -12.06 -3.96 21.72
N ASP A 118 -11.22 -4.77 21.09
CA ASP A 118 -9.94 -5.20 21.67
C ASP A 118 -9.01 -3.99 21.91
N PRO A 119 -8.43 -3.80 23.11
CA PRO A 119 -7.48 -2.71 23.38
C PRO A 119 -6.32 -2.60 22.38
N LYS A 120 -5.91 -3.71 21.73
CA LYS A 120 -4.88 -3.73 20.67
C LYS A 120 -5.21 -2.82 19.48
N THR A 121 -6.49 -2.49 19.28
CA THR A 121 -6.97 -1.60 18.21
C THR A 121 -6.59 -0.13 18.40
N THR A 122 -6.20 0.27 19.62
CA THR A 122 -5.87 1.66 19.94
C THR A 122 -4.69 2.15 19.12
N ILE A 123 -4.87 3.27 18.42
CA ILE A 123 -3.80 3.99 17.70
C ILE A 123 -3.54 5.31 18.42
N PRO A 124 -2.35 5.53 19.00
CA PRO A 124 -2.03 6.80 19.65
C PRO A 124 -2.07 7.98 18.68
N ARG A 125 -2.63 9.11 19.13
CA ARG A 125 -2.72 10.37 18.37
C ARG A 125 -1.38 11.11 18.24
N GLU A 126 -0.37 10.72 19.02
CA GLU A 126 0.96 11.32 18.99
C GLU A 126 1.92 10.51 18.10
N ALA A 127 2.66 11.22 17.26
CA ALA A 127 3.71 10.66 16.42
C ALA A 127 5.05 10.77 17.15
N ALA A 128 5.78 9.67 17.24
CA ALA A 128 7.19 9.68 17.62
C ALA A 128 8.10 9.99 16.43
N GLN A 129 7.68 9.63 15.21
CA GLN A 129 8.36 9.95 13.97
C GLN A 129 7.35 9.97 12.80
N THR A 130 7.55 10.88 11.86
CA THR A 130 6.80 10.97 10.60
C THR A 130 7.80 10.87 9.46
N ILE A 131 7.44 10.17 8.38
CA ILE A 131 8.28 9.96 7.19
C ILE A 131 7.46 10.37 5.98
N VAL A 132 7.81 11.51 5.39
CA VAL A 132 7.06 12.13 4.29
C VAL A 132 7.67 11.70 2.95
N PRO A 133 6.87 11.21 1.98
CA PRO A 133 7.36 10.86 0.65
C PRO A 133 7.75 12.10 -0.14
N THR A 134 8.75 11.97 -1.01
CA THR A 134 9.08 12.98 -2.04
C THR A 134 8.43 12.68 -3.40
N ASN A 135 8.03 11.42 -3.62
CA ASN A 135 7.70 10.88 -4.94
C ASN A 135 6.67 11.70 -5.73
N SER A 136 7.06 12.08 -6.94
CA SER A 136 6.19 12.73 -7.92
C SER A 136 4.98 11.87 -8.34
N GLY A 137 5.12 10.54 -8.36
CA GLY A 137 4.11 9.58 -8.81
C GLY A 137 2.95 9.28 -7.83
N TRP A 138 2.21 8.19 -8.15
CA TRP A 138 1.08 7.66 -7.38
C TRP A 138 1.12 6.12 -7.34
N PRO A 139 0.67 5.45 -6.25
CA PRO A 139 0.22 6.04 -4.98
C PRO A 139 1.37 6.70 -4.20
N ARG A 140 1.03 7.54 -3.22
CA ARG A 140 1.98 8.15 -2.28
C ARG A 140 1.72 7.64 -0.88
N ASP A 141 2.77 7.15 -0.23
CA ASP A 141 2.70 6.59 1.11
C ASP A 141 3.42 7.50 2.11
N LEU A 142 2.63 8.09 3.00
CA LEU A 142 3.10 8.75 4.20
C LEU A 142 3.17 7.70 5.32
N MET A 143 4.29 7.62 6.04
CA MET A 143 4.40 6.72 7.18
C MET A 143 4.50 7.49 8.50
N THR A 144 3.80 7.02 9.53
CA THR A 144 3.90 7.58 10.89
C THR A 144 4.16 6.47 11.89
N ILE A 145 5.15 6.63 12.74
CA ILE A 145 5.43 5.77 13.89
C ILE A 145 4.87 6.49 15.13
N THR A 146 3.96 5.85 15.84
CA THR A 146 3.31 6.47 17.01
C THR A 146 4.21 6.49 18.26
N THR A 147 3.75 7.18 19.30
CA THR A 147 4.14 6.88 20.69
C THR A 147 3.68 5.47 21.10
N THR A 148 4.05 4.99 22.28
CA THR A 148 3.38 3.83 22.90
C THR A 148 1.94 4.21 23.27
N THR A 149 1.07 3.21 23.46
CA THR A 149 -0.26 3.47 24.04
C THR A 149 -0.14 3.83 25.53
N LYS A 150 -1.23 4.32 26.15
CA LYS A 150 -1.24 4.69 27.57
C LYS A 150 -0.91 3.51 28.49
N ASP A 151 -1.34 2.31 28.11
CA ASP A 151 -1.05 1.00 28.72
C ASP A 151 0.28 0.37 28.23
N GLN A 152 1.19 1.17 27.66
CA GLN A 152 2.54 0.78 27.24
C GLN A 152 2.64 -0.32 26.19
N GLN A 153 1.60 -0.54 25.37
CA GLN A 153 1.73 -1.38 24.19
C GLN A 153 2.67 -0.76 23.16
N SER A 154 3.32 -1.62 22.37
CA SER A 154 4.24 -1.22 21.31
C SER A 154 3.70 -0.13 20.39
N LYS A 155 4.62 0.74 19.94
CA LYS A 155 4.39 1.72 18.87
C LYS A 155 3.74 1.06 17.64
N ARG A 156 2.87 1.80 16.96
CA ARG A 156 2.26 1.41 15.68
C ARG A 156 3.02 2.08 14.54
N LEU A 157 3.36 1.31 13.51
CA LEU A 157 3.72 1.83 12.20
C LEU A 157 2.44 1.95 11.37
N LEU A 158 2.07 3.18 11.02
CA LEU A 158 0.92 3.51 10.20
C LEU A 158 1.40 3.80 8.78
N VAL A 159 0.73 3.25 7.78
CA VAL A 159 0.88 3.66 6.37
C VAL A 159 -0.39 4.38 5.95
N LEU A 160 -0.25 5.65 5.60
CA LEU A 160 -1.30 6.52 5.10
C LEU A 160 -1.09 6.66 3.59
N ARG A 161 -2.00 6.09 2.79
CA ARG A 161 -1.88 6.03 1.33
C ARG A 161 -2.80 7.05 0.66
N GLN A 162 -2.26 7.83 -0.26
CA GLN A 162 -3.02 8.63 -1.22
C GLN A 162 -2.95 7.96 -2.59
N GLN A 163 -4.10 7.47 -3.09
CA GLN A 163 -4.13 6.65 -4.31
C GLN A 163 -3.94 7.46 -5.60
N ARG A 164 -4.38 8.73 -5.63
CA ARG A 164 -4.31 9.65 -6.77
C ARG A 164 -4.32 11.11 -6.31
N ALA A 165 -3.89 12.04 -7.16
CA ALA A 165 -3.77 13.47 -6.86
C ALA A 165 -4.99 14.18 -6.24
N ARG A 166 -6.20 13.66 -6.46
CA ARG A 166 -7.46 14.21 -5.92
C ARG A 166 -8.23 13.24 -5.02
N SER A 167 -7.56 12.21 -4.48
CA SER A 167 -8.11 11.41 -3.38
C SER A 167 -7.55 11.93 -2.05
N ASN A 168 -8.33 11.81 -0.97
CA ASN A 168 -7.78 11.95 0.38
C ASN A 168 -6.79 10.81 0.66
N TYR A 169 -5.86 11.05 1.59
CA TYR A 169 -5.13 9.96 2.24
C TYR A 169 -6.11 9.08 3.02
N LYS A 170 -5.81 7.78 3.12
CA LYS A 170 -6.51 6.82 3.99
C LYS A 170 -5.50 5.97 4.74
N LEU A 171 -5.87 5.48 5.91
CA LEU A 171 -5.10 4.45 6.61
C LEU A 171 -5.15 3.17 5.76
N TRP A 172 -4.00 2.74 5.23
CA TRP A 172 -3.88 1.58 4.35
C TRP A 172 -3.34 0.35 5.08
N ALA A 173 -2.41 0.55 6.02
CA ALA A 173 -1.89 -0.52 6.85
C ALA A 173 -1.54 -0.02 8.26
N VAL A 174 -1.61 -0.95 9.22
CA VAL A 174 -1.07 -0.80 10.58
C VAL A 174 -0.23 -2.04 10.85
N ALA A 175 0.96 -1.86 11.42
CA ALA A 175 1.75 -2.94 12.01
C ALA A 175 2.14 -2.55 13.45
N ARG A 176 2.02 -3.46 14.41
CA ARG A 176 2.59 -3.27 15.75
C ARG A 176 4.09 -3.55 15.66
N LEU A 177 4.93 -2.58 16.02
CA LEU A 177 6.37 -2.80 16.09
C LEU A 177 6.68 -3.81 17.20
N PHE A 178 7.64 -4.71 16.97
CA PHE A 178 8.01 -5.67 18.01
C PHE A 178 8.80 -4.99 19.15
N PRO A 179 8.75 -5.50 20.39
CA PRO A 179 9.50 -4.92 21.49
C PRO A 179 11.00 -4.86 21.19
N GLY A 180 11.64 -3.72 21.45
CA GLY A 180 13.08 -3.53 21.31
C GLY A 180 13.63 -3.43 19.87
N VAL A 181 12.80 -3.40 18.83
CA VAL A 181 13.29 -3.25 17.45
C VAL A 181 13.80 -1.84 17.17
N HIS A 182 14.86 -1.77 16.37
CA HIS A 182 15.37 -0.53 15.81
C HIS A 182 14.95 -0.43 14.34
N LEU A 183 14.32 0.68 13.98
CA LEU A 183 14.07 1.04 12.58
C LEU A 183 15.28 1.79 12.01
N PRO A 184 15.54 1.69 10.69
CA PRO A 184 16.61 2.46 10.05
C PRO A 184 16.31 3.96 10.12
N LYS A 185 17.33 4.79 9.90
CA LYS A 185 17.15 6.25 9.92
C LYS A 185 16.47 6.71 8.65
N PHE A 186 15.45 7.55 8.77
CA PHE A 186 14.82 8.23 7.63
C PHE A 186 15.23 9.70 7.60
N ALA A 187 15.10 10.33 6.44
CA ALA A 187 15.33 11.76 6.31
C ALA A 187 14.30 12.53 7.16
N VAL A 188 14.70 13.70 7.67
CA VAL A 188 13.79 14.58 8.40
C VAL A 188 12.62 15.01 7.49
N PRO A 189 11.39 15.22 8.02
CA PRO A 189 10.21 15.49 7.21
C PRO A 189 10.31 16.69 6.25
N SER A 190 11.15 17.68 6.57
CA SER A 190 11.41 18.85 5.72
C SER A 190 12.28 18.57 4.49
N ILE A 191 12.98 17.44 4.47
CA ILE A 191 13.73 16.93 3.30
C ILE A 191 12.90 15.85 2.60
N GLY A 192 12.23 14.99 3.38
CA GLY A 192 11.45 13.86 2.87
C GLY A 192 12.31 12.66 2.49
N SER A 193 11.67 11.48 2.42
CA SER A 193 12.30 10.22 2.01
C SER A 193 11.69 9.75 0.68
N SER A 194 12.47 9.08 -0.16
CA SER A 194 11.94 8.46 -1.38
C SER A 194 11.26 7.13 -1.03
N MET A 195 10.12 6.84 -1.67
CA MET A 195 9.56 5.50 -1.69
C MET A 195 10.40 4.60 -2.60
N GLY A 196 10.64 3.37 -2.15
CA GLY A 196 11.26 2.32 -2.95
C GLY A 196 10.27 1.66 -3.91
N LYS A 197 10.76 0.71 -4.71
CA LYS A 197 10.00 -0.09 -5.68
C LYS A 197 10.05 -1.56 -5.31
N SER A 198 9.03 -2.31 -5.71
CA SER A 198 8.91 -3.73 -5.33
C SER A 198 10.02 -4.62 -5.89
N ASN A 199 10.68 -4.17 -6.96
CA ASN A 199 11.82 -4.80 -7.63
C ASN A 199 13.15 -4.06 -7.41
N ASP A 200 13.29 -3.23 -6.38
CA ASP A 200 14.54 -2.49 -6.13
C ASP A 200 15.72 -3.43 -5.87
N THR A 201 16.76 -3.28 -6.69
CA THR A 201 17.98 -4.08 -6.67
C THR A 201 19.08 -3.45 -5.80
N GLY A 202 20.14 -4.20 -5.50
CA GLY A 202 21.21 -3.77 -4.60
C GLY A 202 20.94 -4.01 -3.11
N LEU A 203 19.75 -4.52 -2.78
CA LEU A 203 19.37 -5.03 -1.47
C LEU A 203 19.67 -6.54 -1.33
N VAL A 204 19.63 -7.08 -0.11
CA VAL A 204 19.83 -8.51 0.18
C VAL A 204 18.84 -9.41 -0.58
N MET A 205 17.62 -8.92 -0.80
CA MET A 205 16.59 -9.42 -1.71
C MET A 205 15.82 -8.21 -2.24
N THR A 206 15.16 -8.28 -3.40
CA THR A 206 14.17 -7.25 -3.76
C THR A 206 13.01 -7.27 -2.75
N PRO A 207 12.26 -6.16 -2.55
CA PRO A 207 11.13 -6.15 -1.63
C PRO A 207 10.06 -7.22 -1.90
N ASP A 208 9.74 -7.52 -3.16
CA ASP A 208 8.82 -8.62 -3.52
C ASP A 208 9.36 -10.00 -3.09
N GLU A 209 10.65 -10.27 -3.37
CA GLU A 209 11.32 -11.50 -2.95
C GLU A 209 11.39 -11.62 -1.43
N ALA A 210 11.66 -10.53 -0.71
CA ALA A 210 11.72 -10.50 0.75
C ALA A 210 10.36 -10.85 1.38
N VAL A 211 9.26 -10.35 0.83
CA VAL A 211 7.90 -10.67 1.30
C VAL A 211 7.54 -12.13 0.99
N ALA A 212 7.87 -12.61 -0.21
CA ALA A 212 7.62 -14.00 -0.60
C ALA A 212 8.46 -14.99 0.22
N ALA A 213 9.74 -14.68 0.45
CA ALA A 213 10.63 -15.44 1.30
C ALA A 213 10.15 -15.46 2.76
N TYR A 214 9.70 -14.32 3.30
CA TYR A 214 9.17 -14.29 4.66
C TYR A 214 7.89 -15.12 4.80
N ALA A 215 7.01 -15.15 3.80
CA ALA A 215 5.84 -16.05 3.79
C ALA A 215 6.26 -17.54 3.86
N ASP A 216 7.30 -17.94 3.15
CA ASP A 216 7.86 -19.30 3.23
C ASP A 216 8.52 -19.60 4.59
N VAL A 217 9.14 -18.61 5.25
CA VAL A 217 9.65 -18.77 6.63
C VAL A 217 8.52 -18.83 7.66
N LEU A 218 7.40 -18.12 7.45
CA LEU A 218 6.19 -18.28 8.26
C LEU A 218 5.57 -19.68 8.10
N GLN A 219 5.64 -20.25 6.89
CA GLN A 219 5.16 -21.59 6.55
C GLN A 219 6.02 -22.71 7.15
N ASN A 220 7.33 -22.65 6.92
CA ASN A 220 8.25 -23.78 7.13
C ASN A 220 9.17 -23.59 8.34
N GLY A 221 9.17 -22.42 8.97
CA GLY A 221 10.03 -22.10 10.11
C GLY A 221 11.51 -22.22 9.77
N GLU A 222 12.28 -22.89 10.64
CA GLU A 222 13.71 -23.15 10.46
C GLU A 222 14.01 -24.05 9.25
N ASN A 223 13.03 -24.86 8.80
CA ASN A 223 13.17 -25.72 7.62
C ASN A 223 13.04 -24.93 6.29
N SER A 224 12.67 -23.64 6.33
CA SER A 224 12.67 -22.79 5.15
C SER A 224 14.09 -22.61 4.60
N LYS A 225 14.26 -22.81 3.29
CA LYS A 225 15.50 -22.46 2.58
C LYS A 225 15.90 -20.98 2.73
N TYR A 226 14.95 -20.11 3.09
CA TYR A 226 15.16 -18.70 3.33
C TYR A 226 15.44 -18.34 4.80
N ALA A 227 15.26 -19.25 5.76
CA ALA A 227 15.34 -18.96 7.20
C ALA A 227 16.64 -18.22 7.60
N LYS A 228 17.78 -18.62 7.01
CA LYS A 228 19.09 -18.00 7.24
C LYS A 228 19.16 -16.50 6.91
N HIS A 229 18.32 -16.01 6.01
CA HIS A 229 18.30 -14.61 5.56
C HIS A 229 17.55 -13.67 6.51
N PHE A 230 16.81 -14.19 7.49
CA PHE A 230 16.02 -13.39 8.43
C PHE A 230 16.62 -13.41 9.84
N ALA A 231 16.65 -12.24 10.48
CA ALA A 231 16.84 -12.15 11.92
C ALA A 231 15.63 -12.73 12.66
N ASP A 232 15.82 -13.23 13.87
CA ASP A 232 14.73 -13.69 14.75
C ASP A 232 13.70 -12.59 15.02
N ASP A 233 12.43 -12.96 15.12
CA ASP A 233 11.35 -12.00 15.37
C ASP A 233 10.24 -12.55 16.30
N TYR A 234 9.40 -11.62 16.76
CA TYR A 234 8.33 -11.90 17.72
C TYR A 234 7.13 -12.63 17.10
N LEU A 235 6.78 -12.36 15.83
CA LEU A 235 5.64 -13.00 15.15
C LEU A 235 5.90 -14.50 14.98
N ARG A 236 7.07 -14.89 14.44
CA ARG A 236 7.42 -16.31 14.28
C ARG A 236 7.47 -17.05 15.62
N LYS A 237 8.05 -16.44 16.65
CA LYS A 237 8.06 -17.01 18.01
C LYS A 237 6.63 -17.28 18.53
N LYS A 238 5.72 -16.30 18.39
CA LYS A 238 4.31 -16.45 18.80
C LYS A 238 3.54 -17.47 17.96
N LEU A 239 3.80 -17.56 16.65
CA LEU A 239 3.19 -18.58 15.78
C LEU A 239 3.68 -19.99 16.11
N VAL A 240 4.97 -20.17 16.45
CA VAL A 240 5.52 -21.46 16.90
C VAL A 240 4.92 -21.87 18.24
N GLU A 241 4.79 -20.95 19.21
CA GLU A 241 4.11 -21.21 20.49
C GLU A 241 2.64 -21.63 20.27
N LEU A 242 1.88 -20.85 19.47
CA LEU A 242 0.49 -21.14 19.14
C LEU A 242 0.33 -22.49 18.42
N SER A 243 1.16 -22.75 17.42
CA SER A 243 1.13 -23.99 16.65
C SER A 243 1.42 -25.20 17.53
N LYS A 244 2.43 -25.14 18.42
CA LYS A 244 2.72 -26.20 19.39
C LYS A 244 1.56 -26.45 20.36
N ALA A 245 0.96 -25.37 20.89
CA ALA A 245 -0.18 -25.48 21.82
C ALA A 245 -1.40 -26.13 21.16
N VAL A 246 -1.72 -25.75 19.92
CA VAL A 246 -2.81 -26.37 19.16
C VAL A 246 -2.47 -27.78 18.71
N GLN A 247 -1.23 -28.07 18.29
CA GLN A 247 -0.81 -29.39 17.84
C GLN A 247 -1.03 -30.44 18.94
N ALA A 248 -0.58 -30.16 20.16
CA ALA A 248 -0.80 -31.04 21.31
C ALA A 248 -2.30 -31.22 21.62
N GLY A 249 -3.14 -30.22 21.34
CA GLY A 249 -4.59 -30.33 21.39
C GLY A 249 -5.19 -31.21 20.30
N MET A 250 -4.71 -31.09 19.05
CA MET A 250 -5.20 -31.88 17.92
C MET A 250 -4.81 -33.35 18.03
N GLU A 251 -3.56 -33.66 18.41
CA GLU A 251 -3.04 -35.03 18.54
C GLU A 251 -3.82 -35.85 19.59
N ARG A 252 -4.09 -35.28 20.77
CA ARG A 252 -4.96 -35.88 21.80
C ARG A 252 -6.36 -36.22 21.29
N ASN A 253 -6.81 -35.56 20.23
CA ASN A 253 -8.11 -35.70 19.63
C ASN A 253 -8.08 -36.45 18.27
N LYS A 254 -6.94 -37.06 17.90
CA LYS A 254 -6.69 -37.71 16.59
C LYS A 254 -6.97 -36.80 15.38
N GLY A 255 -6.82 -35.49 15.57
CA GLY A 255 -6.98 -34.48 14.52
C GLY A 255 -5.64 -34.01 13.94
N SER A 256 -5.71 -33.09 12.98
CA SER A 256 -4.56 -32.44 12.37
C SER A 256 -4.80 -30.95 12.12
N GLN A 257 -3.73 -30.19 11.94
CA GLN A 257 -3.79 -28.79 11.53
C GLN A 257 -2.78 -28.51 10.42
N GLU A 258 -3.10 -27.50 9.62
CA GLU A 258 -2.24 -26.96 8.57
C GLU A 258 -2.53 -25.47 8.44
N GLN A 259 -1.49 -24.64 8.43
CA GLN A 259 -1.63 -23.21 8.11
C GLN A 259 -0.88 -22.96 6.81
N ILE A 260 -1.52 -22.28 5.86
CA ILE A 260 -0.93 -21.90 4.57
C ILE A 260 -0.77 -20.38 4.56
N PHE A 261 0.44 -19.87 4.28
CA PHE A 261 0.72 -18.45 4.10
C PHE A 261 0.83 -18.09 2.61
N THR A 262 0.24 -16.96 2.20
CA THR A 262 0.24 -16.52 0.79
C THR A 262 0.53 -15.01 0.72
N PRO A 263 1.66 -14.60 0.13
CA PRO A 263 2.01 -13.19 0.01
C PRO A 263 1.12 -12.48 -1.03
N ASN A 264 0.64 -11.30 -0.70
CA ASN A 264 -0.13 -10.46 -1.63
C ASN A 264 0.75 -9.31 -2.12
N LEU A 265 1.59 -9.58 -3.11
CA LEU A 265 2.59 -8.64 -3.65
C LEU A 265 1.97 -7.38 -4.29
N LYS A 266 0.66 -7.38 -4.57
CA LYS A 266 -0.09 -6.17 -5.00
C LYS A 266 -0.45 -5.24 -3.83
N GLN A 267 -0.24 -5.68 -2.59
CA GLN A 267 -0.52 -4.95 -1.35
C GLN A 267 0.78 -4.75 -0.56
N ILE A 268 1.68 -3.97 -1.17
CA ILE A 268 3.00 -3.59 -0.64
C ILE A 268 3.14 -2.06 -0.57
N SER A 269 3.92 -1.58 0.39
CA SER A 269 4.32 -0.18 0.59
C SER A 269 5.80 -0.17 0.99
N ILE A 270 6.60 0.73 0.43
CA ILE A 270 8.06 0.69 0.54
C ILE A 270 8.60 2.10 0.73
N MET A 271 9.42 2.30 1.77
CA MET A 271 10.07 3.58 2.05
C MET A 271 11.57 3.37 2.21
N ARG A 272 12.36 4.10 1.42
CA ARG A 272 13.83 4.05 1.46
C ARG A 272 14.33 4.82 2.67
N SER A 273 15.18 4.19 3.46
CA SER A 273 15.91 4.81 4.57
C SER A 273 17.18 5.52 4.07
N SER A 274 17.72 6.39 4.92
CA SER A 274 18.97 7.13 4.66
C SER A 274 20.22 6.26 4.65
N ASP A 275 20.17 5.03 5.19
CA ASP A 275 21.25 4.03 5.09
C ASP A 275 21.14 3.13 3.85
N GLY A 276 20.12 3.35 3.01
CA GLY A 276 19.89 2.60 1.77
C GLY A 276 19.00 1.37 1.92
N SER A 277 18.60 0.99 3.13
CA SER A 277 17.63 -0.09 3.38
C SER A 277 16.22 0.31 2.95
N ASP A 278 15.39 -0.66 2.56
CA ASP A 278 13.95 -0.44 2.38
C ASP A 278 13.16 -0.93 3.59
N LEU A 279 12.28 -0.07 4.12
CA LEU A 279 11.22 -0.47 5.04
C LEU A 279 10.00 -0.88 4.21
N VAL A 280 9.74 -2.18 4.19
CA VAL A 280 8.71 -2.85 3.38
C VAL A 280 7.55 -3.22 4.29
N VAL A 281 6.38 -2.64 4.06
CA VAL A 281 5.11 -3.01 4.72
C VAL A 281 4.23 -3.73 3.71
N ALA A 282 3.87 -4.99 3.99
CA ALA A 282 3.15 -5.84 3.04
C ALA A 282 2.04 -6.67 3.71
N ARG A 283 1.11 -7.17 2.88
CA ARG A 283 0.09 -8.15 3.29
C ARG A 283 0.53 -9.58 2.95
N ILE A 284 0.37 -10.46 3.92
CA ILE A 284 0.40 -11.92 3.76
C ILE A 284 -0.94 -12.45 4.28
N ASP A 285 -1.74 -13.04 3.43
CA ASP A 285 -2.95 -13.75 3.86
C ASP A 285 -2.53 -15.12 4.43
N SER A 286 -3.24 -15.65 5.43
CA SER A 286 -2.99 -17.02 5.88
C SER A 286 -4.27 -17.78 6.23
N VAL A 287 -4.37 -19.02 5.75
CA VAL A 287 -5.52 -19.89 5.97
C VAL A 287 -5.12 -21.03 6.92
N TRP A 288 -5.71 -21.08 8.10
CA TRP A 288 -5.49 -22.13 9.10
C TRP A 288 -6.64 -23.12 9.07
N THR A 289 -6.35 -24.35 8.65
CA THR A 289 -7.31 -25.46 8.59
C THR A 289 -7.04 -26.42 9.76
N ARG A 290 -8.08 -26.72 10.56
CA ARG A 290 -8.03 -27.63 11.71
C ARG A 290 -9.07 -28.73 11.53
N LYS A 291 -8.62 -29.96 11.33
CA LYS A 291 -9.44 -31.17 11.14
C LYS A 291 -9.52 -31.94 12.44
N ALA A 292 -10.70 -32.08 13.02
CA ALA A 292 -10.91 -32.95 14.17
C ALA A 292 -10.79 -34.42 13.79
N GLY A 293 -10.54 -35.29 14.77
CA GLY A 293 -10.58 -36.74 14.56
C GLY A 293 -11.97 -37.25 14.19
N GLU A 294 -12.03 -38.49 13.73
CA GLU A 294 -13.26 -39.16 13.28
C GLU A 294 -14.41 -39.04 14.30
N GLY A 295 -15.60 -38.70 13.81
CA GLY A 295 -16.80 -38.52 14.62
C GLY A 295 -16.82 -37.26 15.51
N ARG A 296 -15.83 -36.35 15.39
CA ARG A 296 -15.73 -35.13 16.22
C ARG A 296 -15.92 -33.85 15.43
N GLU A 297 -16.28 -32.79 16.16
CA GLU A 297 -16.36 -31.42 15.64
C GLU A 297 -15.06 -30.65 15.88
N SER A 298 -14.67 -29.84 14.90
CA SER A 298 -13.66 -28.80 15.02
C SER A 298 -14.37 -27.48 15.35
N ARG A 299 -13.97 -26.82 16.44
CA ARG A 299 -14.61 -25.62 17.00
C ARG A 299 -13.68 -24.39 16.97
N PRO A 300 -14.21 -23.16 17.03
CA PRO A 300 -13.41 -21.95 17.17
C PRO A 300 -12.44 -22.00 18.36
N ALA A 301 -11.21 -21.52 18.17
CA ALA A 301 -10.10 -21.59 19.13
C ALA A 301 -9.93 -20.32 19.98
N SER A 302 -10.51 -19.19 19.57
CA SER A 302 -10.53 -17.93 20.33
C SER A 302 -11.93 -17.30 20.34
N ASP A 303 -12.16 -16.33 21.21
CA ASP A 303 -13.44 -15.60 21.25
C ASP A 303 -13.65 -14.72 20.00
N GLU A 304 -12.57 -14.23 19.38
CA GLU A 304 -12.60 -13.59 18.06
C GLU A 304 -13.11 -14.56 17.00
N GLU A 305 -12.63 -15.80 16.99
CA GLU A 305 -13.11 -16.82 16.06
C GLU A 305 -14.56 -17.23 16.34
N LYS A 306 -14.98 -17.33 17.62
CA LYS A 306 -16.39 -17.58 17.97
C LYS A 306 -17.30 -16.48 17.46
N ALA A 307 -16.91 -15.22 17.65
CA ALA A 307 -17.65 -14.05 17.19
C ALA A 307 -17.79 -14.01 15.66
N LEU A 308 -16.72 -14.36 14.92
CA LEU A 308 -16.75 -14.44 13.46
C LEU A 308 -17.49 -15.67 12.92
N PHE A 309 -17.52 -16.78 13.67
CA PHE A 309 -18.27 -17.98 13.29
C PHE A 309 -19.77 -17.84 13.52
N GLY A 310 -20.17 -17.06 14.53
CA GLY A 310 -21.56 -16.79 14.87
C GLY A 310 -22.35 -18.08 15.12
N ASP A 311 -23.56 -18.15 14.57
CA ASP A 311 -24.49 -19.30 14.70
C ASP A 311 -24.14 -20.46 13.75
N GLY A 312 -22.91 -20.52 13.26
CA GLY A 312 -22.39 -21.60 12.42
C GLY A 312 -22.47 -22.96 13.14
N LYS A 313 -22.83 -24.01 12.39
CA LYS A 313 -22.78 -25.39 12.90
C LYS A 313 -21.38 -25.95 12.70
N ALA A 314 -20.75 -26.37 13.79
CA ALA A 314 -19.44 -27.01 13.74
C ALA A 314 -19.50 -28.32 12.95
N LYS A 315 -18.38 -28.69 12.33
CA LYS A 315 -18.20 -29.90 11.51
C LYS A 315 -16.81 -30.48 11.75
N GLY A 316 -16.47 -31.59 11.10
CA GLY A 316 -15.14 -32.21 11.21
C GLY A 316 -13.97 -31.29 10.83
N THR A 317 -14.17 -30.28 9.98
CA THR A 317 -13.11 -29.33 9.60
C THR A 317 -13.52 -27.89 9.87
N MET A 318 -12.60 -27.12 10.47
CA MET A 318 -12.70 -25.67 10.63
C MET A 318 -11.61 -24.98 9.81
N ARG A 319 -11.95 -23.89 9.12
CA ARG A 319 -11.03 -23.03 8.38
C ARG A 319 -11.12 -21.61 8.91
N VAL A 320 -9.97 -20.99 9.17
CA VAL A 320 -9.87 -19.60 9.60
C VAL A 320 -8.94 -18.84 8.67
N THR A 321 -9.45 -17.79 8.04
CA THR A 321 -8.65 -16.89 7.20
C THR A 321 -8.21 -15.69 8.03
N TYR A 322 -6.92 -15.38 8.00
CA TYR A 322 -6.31 -14.23 8.64
C TYR A 322 -5.72 -13.29 7.60
N VAL A 323 -5.80 -11.99 7.87
CA VAL A 323 -4.92 -11.00 7.25
C VAL A 323 -3.74 -10.78 8.18
N ASN A 324 -2.52 -10.92 7.67
CA ASN A 324 -1.31 -10.51 8.35
C ASN A 324 -0.73 -9.30 7.62
N VAL A 325 -0.52 -8.18 8.31
CA VAL A 325 0.35 -7.10 7.83
C VAL A 325 1.70 -7.31 8.46
N ILE A 326 2.77 -7.27 7.67
CA ILE A 326 4.15 -7.44 8.15
C ILE A 326 4.98 -6.24 7.74
N ALA A 327 5.96 -5.88 8.58
CA ALA A 327 6.94 -4.84 8.31
C ALA A 327 8.35 -5.43 8.38
N LEU A 328 9.10 -5.32 7.29
CA LEU A 328 10.48 -5.81 7.14
C LEU A 328 11.42 -4.63 6.86
N VAL A 329 12.61 -4.66 7.46
CA VAL A 329 13.75 -3.85 7.00
C VAL A 329 14.62 -4.74 6.12
N VAL A 330 14.72 -4.40 4.85
CA VAL A 330 15.50 -5.11 3.83
C VAL A 330 16.76 -4.28 3.56
N PRO A 331 17.94 -4.68 4.07
CA PRO A 331 19.13 -3.85 4.01
C PRO A 331 19.88 -3.97 2.66
N PRO A 332 20.83 -3.05 2.35
CA PRO A 332 21.72 -3.17 1.20
C PRO A 332 22.50 -4.49 1.23
N ALA A 333 22.70 -5.11 0.06
CA ALA A 333 23.45 -6.37 -0.07
C ALA A 333 24.90 -6.24 0.47
N SER A 334 25.51 -5.07 0.29
CA SER A 334 26.85 -4.72 0.79
C SER A 334 26.95 -4.63 2.31
N SER A 335 25.84 -4.59 3.04
CA SER A 335 25.85 -4.57 4.51
C SER A 335 26.14 -5.94 5.13
N HIS A 336 25.95 -7.02 4.37
CA HIS A 336 25.96 -8.41 4.84
C HIS A 336 25.00 -8.71 6.01
N MET A 337 24.06 -7.80 6.30
CA MET A 337 23.04 -7.97 7.34
C MET A 337 21.91 -8.89 6.88
N LYS A 338 21.18 -9.45 7.85
CA LYS A 338 19.93 -10.17 7.59
C LYS A 338 18.77 -9.19 7.37
N ILE A 339 17.72 -9.64 6.70
CA ILE A 339 16.42 -8.97 6.68
C ILE A 339 15.85 -9.01 8.10
N ILE A 340 15.32 -7.89 8.60
CA ILE A 340 14.84 -7.76 9.97
C ILE A 340 13.32 -7.57 9.96
N PRO A 341 12.52 -8.55 10.39
CA PRO A 341 11.10 -8.33 10.64
C PRO A 341 10.94 -7.44 11.88
N VAL A 342 10.38 -6.26 11.70
CA VAL A 342 10.30 -5.20 12.73
C VAL A 342 8.89 -4.97 13.27
N GLY A 343 7.85 -5.50 12.62
CA GLY A 343 6.50 -5.43 13.16
C GLY A 343 5.50 -6.29 12.41
N ALA A 344 4.36 -6.52 13.05
CA ALA A 344 3.23 -7.19 12.42
C ALA A 344 1.87 -6.81 13.03
N GLU A 345 0.82 -7.01 12.26
CA GLU A 345 -0.58 -7.12 12.69
C GLU A 345 -1.12 -8.47 12.19
N ARG A 346 -1.98 -9.12 12.98
CA ARG A 346 -2.61 -10.39 12.59
C ARG A 346 -4.02 -10.43 13.14
N GLN A 347 -4.99 -10.54 12.24
CA GLN A 347 -6.42 -10.53 12.59
C GLN A 347 -7.15 -11.64 11.82
N PRO A 348 -7.92 -12.53 12.49
CA PRO A 348 -8.83 -13.42 11.79
C PRO A 348 -9.90 -12.56 11.11
N ILE A 349 -10.22 -12.82 9.85
CA ILE A 349 -11.27 -12.08 9.10
C ILE A 349 -12.45 -12.96 8.68
N LYS A 350 -12.31 -14.29 8.78
CA LYS A 350 -13.36 -15.24 8.39
C LYS A 350 -13.16 -16.58 9.10
N VAL A 351 -14.26 -17.22 9.52
CA VAL A 351 -14.27 -18.55 10.13
C VAL A 351 -15.35 -19.39 9.47
N GLU A 352 -15.02 -20.61 9.03
CA GLU A 352 -15.92 -21.47 8.25
C GLU A 352 -15.79 -22.94 8.65
N ALA A 353 -16.93 -23.63 8.82
CA ALA A 353 -16.97 -25.09 9.01
C ALA A 353 -17.24 -25.80 7.68
N LEU A 354 -16.36 -26.74 7.31
CA LEU A 354 -16.38 -27.45 6.02
C LEU A 354 -16.99 -28.85 6.18
#